data_AF-A0AAE5CG77-F1
#
_entry.id   AF-A0AAE5CG77-F1
#
_cell.length_a   1.000
_cell.length_b   1.000
_cell.length_c   1.000
_cell.angle_alpha   90.00
_cell.angle_beta   90.00
_cell.angle_gamma   90.00
#
_symmetry.space_group_name_H-M   'P 1'
#
loop_
_entity.id
_entity.type
_entity.pdbx_description
1 polymer ?
#
loop_
_entity_poly.entity_id
_entity_poly.type
_entity_poly.pdbx_seq_one_letter_code
_entity_poly.pdbx_strand_id
1 'polypeptide(L)'
;MDFMTGEIVEIVGEDFSDACATGEKWVRQHYTACSFRDADLSELDTEFVIFTECDFTGADLTDSHHHGSAFRSCMFARTTMWHSSFRSCSMLGSIFVECQMRPLVVEEVDFTLASMGGADLRGLDFTDCRFREANLVQADLRGAVLRSVNLSGARVEAIRLEGADLRGAHVDPGLWTAAKLDKTRVELTQAVAYAVAHGLTVEP
;
A
#
# COMPACT_ATOMS: atom_id res chain seq x y z
N MET A 1 14.12 -28.53 -17.62
CA MET A 1 13.21 -28.77 -18.76
C MET A 1 12.61 -27.42 -19.06
N ASP A 2 13.00 -26.86 -20.20
CA ASP A 2 12.68 -25.56 -20.81
C ASP A 2 12.67 -24.25 -19.98
N PHE A 3 13.61 -23.36 -20.29
CA PHE A 3 13.67 -21.96 -19.83
C PHE A 3 13.24 -20.97 -20.95
N MET A 4 12.47 -21.44 -21.94
CA MET A 4 12.07 -20.65 -23.11
C MET A 4 10.60 -20.82 -23.54
N THR A 5 9.69 -21.09 -22.60
CA THR A 5 8.26 -20.80 -22.83
C THR A 5 7.89 -19.60 -21.95
N GLY A 6 7.54 -18.47 -22.57
CA GLY A 6 6.97 -17.32 -21.89
C GLY A 6 5.54 -17.56 -21.37
N GLU A 7 5.18 -18.83 -21.13
CA GLU A 7 3.88 -19.24 -20.63
C GLU A 7 3.76 -18.83 -19.17
N ILE A 8 2.73 -18.05 -18.89
CA ILE A 8 2.32 -17.71 -17.54
C ILE A 8 1.75 -18.99 -16.93
N VAL A 9 2.25 -19.39 -15.77
CA VAL A 9 1.66 -20.49 -15.02
C VAL A 9 0.43 -19.94 -14.31
N GLU A 10 -0.75 -20.45 -14.64
CA GLU A 10 -2.01 -20.12 -13.97
C GLU A 10 -2.32 -21.14 -12.86
N ILE A 11 -2.56 -20.65 -11.65
CA ILE A 11 -2.95 -21.41 -10.48
C ILE A 11 -4.27 -20.83 -9.97
N VAL A 12 -5.30 -21.66 -9.85
CA VAL A 12 -6.66 -21.19 -9.56
C VAL A 12 -7.29 -22.00 -8.43
N GLY A 13 -7.72 -21.33 -7.37
CA GLY A 13 -8.49 -21.94 -6.28
C GLY A 13 -7.69 -22.89 -5.37
N GLU A 14 -6.37 -22.92 -5.50
CA GLU A 14 -5.52 -23.79 -4.70
C GLU A 14 -5.36 -23.28 -3.28
N ASP A 15 -5.18 -24.22 -2.35
CA ASP A 15 -5.00 -23.96 -0.93
C ASP A 15 -3.55 -24.21 -0.52
N PHE A 16 -2.82 -23.12 -0.27
CA PHE A 16 -1.46 -23.09 0.26
C PHE A 16 -1.43 -22.65 1.72
N SER A 17 -2.53 -22.84 2.46
CA SER A 17 -2.54 -22.53 3.89
C SER A 17 -1.47 -23.35 4.63
N ASP A 18 -0.80 -22.73 5.60
CA ASP A 18 0.33 -23.30 6.35
C ASP A 18 1.55 -23.73 5.50
N ALA A 19 1.57 -23.39 4.20
CA ALA A 19 2.69 -23.72 3.33
C ALA A 19 3.94 -22.94 3.76
N CYS A 20 5.11 -23.55 3.58
CA CYS A 20 6.40 -22.89 3.76
C CYS A 20 7.05 -22.72 2.38
N ALA A 21 7.19 -21.47 1.96
CA ALA A 21 7.87 -21.06 0.74
C ALA A 21 8.99 -20.04 1.06
N THR A 22 9.60 -20.18 2.23
CA THR A 22 10.63 -19.28 2.72
C THR A 22 11.81 -19.20 1.75
N GLY A 23 12.18 -17.98 1.34
CA GLY A 23 13.29 -17.74 0.42
C GLY A 23 13.09 -18.26 -1.00
N GLU A 24 11.88 -18.70 -1.36
CA GLU A 24 11.59 -19.11 -2.72
C GLU A 24 11.62 -17.92 -3.69
N LYS A 25 11.82 -18.21 -4.97
CA LYS A 25 11.70 -17.23 -6.06
C LYS A 25 10.58 -17.61 -7.02
N TRP A 26 9.60 -16.74 -7.14
CA TRP A 26 8.44 -16.90 -8.01
C TRP A 26 8.51 -15.88 -9.15
N VAL A 27 8.37 -16.35 -10.38
CA VAL A 27 8.53 -15.52 -11.59
C VAL A 27 7.39 -15.79 -12.55
N ARG A 28 6.68 -14.73 -12.96
CA ARG A 28 5.64 -14.78 -14.02
C ARG A 28 4.56 -15.85 -13.79
N GLN A 29 4.13 -16.01 -12.55
CA GLN A 29 2.99 -16.84 -12.17
C GLN A 29 1.75 -15.99 -11.96
N HIS A 30 0.57 -16.59 -12.13
CA HIS A 30 -0.70 -15.96 -11.85
C HIS A 30 -1.54 -16.86 -10.93
N TYR A 31 -1.71 -16.42 -9.69
CA TYR A 31 -2.58 -17.02 -8.69
C TYR A 31 -3.93 -16.30 -8.68
N THR A 32 -5.02 -17.05 -8.80
CA THR A 32 -6.39 -16.52 -8.72
C THR A 32 -7.17 -17.27 -7.64
N ALA A 33 -7.82 -16.54 -6.73
CA ALA A 33 -8.65 -17.11 -5.66
C ALA A 33 -7.92 -18.19 -4.82
N CYS A 34 -6.59 -18.07 -4.66
CA CYS A 34 -5.80 -19.00 -3.87
C CYS A 34 -5.73 -18.56 -2.40
N SER A 35 -5.63 -19.53 -1.50
CA SER A 35 -5.39 -19.28 -0.07
C SER A 35 -3.90 -19.42 0.24
N PHE A 36 -3.35 -18.45 0.96
CA PHE A 36 -2.02 -18.46 1.58
C PHE A 36 -2.15 -18.20 3.08
N ARG A 37 -3.25 -18.62 3.68
CA ARG A 37 -3.52 -18.34 5.10
C ARG A 37 -2.45 -18.96 5.98
N ASP A 38 -1.92 -18.18 6.91
CA ASP A 38 -0.91 -18.62 7.87
C ASP A 38 0.35 -19.23 7.20
N ALA A 39 0.56 -18.99 5.90
CA ALA A 39 1.71 -19.46 5.17
C ALA A 39 2.97 -18.68 5.58
N ASP A 40 4.09 -19.41 5.68
CA ASP A 40 5.41 -18.83 5.82
C ASP A 40 5.96 -18.48 4.44
N LEU A 41 5.84 -17.21 4.09
CA LEU A 41 6.34 -16.59 2.86
C LEU A 41 7.49 -15.62 3.16
N SER A 42 8.17 -15.82 4.30
CA SER A 42 9.31 -14.98 4.68
C SER A 42 10.42 -15.08 3.63
N GLU A 43 11.13 -13.99 3.37
CA GLU A 43 12.19 -13.91 2.35
C GLU A 43 11.73 -14.23 0.90
N LEU A 44 10.42 -14.38 0.63
CA LEU A 44 9.90 -14.68 -0.70
C LEU A 44 10.29 -13.59 -1.70
N ASP A 45 10.90 -13.98 -2.82
CA ASP A 45 11.19 -13.10 -3.97
C ASP A 45 10.14 -13.32 -5.06
N THR A 46 9.42 -12.27 -5.45
CA THR A 46 8.46 -12.31 -6.56
C THR A 46 8.83 -11.33 -7.66
N GLU A 47 8.84 -11.82 -8.89
CA GLU A 47 9.14 -11.02 -10.08
C GLU A 47 8.01 -11.18 -11.12
N PHE A 48 7.24 -10.10 -11.34
CA PHE A 48 6.08 -10.10 -12.24
C PHE A 48 5.03 -11.17 -11.93
N VAL A 49 4.80 -11.45 -10.65
CA VAL A 49 3.76 -12.39 -10.18
C VAL A 49 2.45 -11.64 -10.00
N ILE A 50 1.34 -12.25 -10.43
CA ILE A 50 0.00 -11.69 -10.25
C ILE A 50 -0.76 -12.56 -9.25
N PHE A 51 -1.26 -11.93 -8.20
CA PHE A 51 -2.22 -12.48 -7.26
C PHE A 51 -3.54 -11.72 -7.47
N THR A 52 -4.60 -12.44 -7.78
CA THR A 52 -5.96 -11.89 -7.92
C THR A 52 -6.86 -12.57 -6.92
N GLU A 53 -7.53 -11.79 -6.08
CA GLU A 53 -8.52 -12.31 -5.11
C GLU A 53 -7.94 -13.39 -4.17
N CYS A 54 -6.63 -13.33 -3.90
CA CYS A 54 -5.96 -14.27 -3.02
C CYS A 54 -6.04 -13.83 -1.55
N ASP A 55 -5.95 -14.78 -0.64
CA ASP A 55 -6.05 -14.56 0.79
C ASP A 55 -4.72 -14.82 1.50
N PHE A 56 -4.14 -13.77 2.07
CA PHE A 56 -2.88 -13.79 2.84
C PHE A 56 -3.12 -13.60 4.34
N THR A 57 -4.32 -13.90 4.84
CA THR A 57 -4.64 -13.75 6.26
C THR A 57 -3.68 -14.55 7.13
N GLY A 58 -2.97 -13.89 8.04
CA GLY A 58 -2.01 -14.53 8.95
C GLY A 58 -0.68 -14.91 8.32
N ALA A 59 -0.51 -14.71 7.00
CA ALA A 59 0.73 -15.04 6.32
C ALA A 59 1.90 -14.19 6.84
N ASP A 60 3.10 -14.76 6.78
CA ASP A 60 4.35 -14.06 7.09
C ASP A 60 5.05 -13.68 5.78
N LEU A 61 5.18 -12.39 5.51
CA LEU A 61 5.97 -11.80 4.41
C LEU A 61 7.19 -11.05 4.96
N THR A 62 7.70 -11.44 6.14
CA THR A 62 8.89 -10.80 6.71
C THR A 62 10.09 -10.94 5.77
N ASP A 63 10.84 -9.86 5.58
CA ASP A 63 12.02 -9.80 4.71
C ASP A 63 11.77 -10.18 3.24
N SER A 64 10.51 -10.19 2.77
CA SER A 64 10.17 -10.53 1.38
C SER A 64 10.47 -9.39 0.39
N HIS A 65 10.68 -9.76 -0.88
CA HIS A 65 11.02 -8.82 -1.96
C HIS A 65 10.09 -8.98 -3.16
N HIS A 66 9.48 -7.88 -3.60
CA HIS A 66 8.51 -7.90 -4.68
C HIS A 66 8.84 -6.83 -5.71
N HIS A 67 8.97 -7.24 -6.97
CA HIS A 67 9.28 -6.35 -8.09
C HIS A 67 8.33 -6.60 -9.26
N GLY A 68 7.58 -5.56 -9.65
CA GLY A 68 6.64 -5.63 -10.76
C GLY A 68 5.44 -6.56 -10.52
N SER A 69 5.28 -7.07 -9.30
CA SER A 69 4.19 -7.97 -8.90
C SER A 69 2.90 -7.20 -8.61
N ALA A 70 1.75 -7.87 -8.75
CA ALA A 70 0.44 -7.29 -8.50
C ALA A 70 -0.37 -8.14 -7.52
N PHE A 71 -0.89 -7.51 -6.47
CA PHE A 71 -1.81 -8.07 -5.49
C PHE A 71 -3.13 -7.33 -5.65
N ARG A 72 -4.00 -7.88 -6.49
CA ARG A 72 -5.27 -7.26 -6.92
C ARG A 72 -6.41 -7.85 -6.13
N SER A 73 -7.19 -6.99 -5.47
CA SER A 73 -8.34 -7.39 -4.66
C SER A 73 -8.01 -8.51 -3.66
N CYS A 74 -6.78 -8.52 -3.14
CA CYS A 74 -6.32 -9.53 -2.21
C CYS A 74 -6.66 -9.14 -0.77
N MET A 75 -6.77 -10.15 0.10
CA MET A 75 -7.02 -9.96 1.52
C MET A 75 -5.71 -10.11 2.31
N PHE A 76 -5.30 -9.06 3.00
CA PHE A 76 -4.24 -9.09 4.02
C PHE A 76 -4.86 -8.79 5.37
N ALA A 77 -4.98 -9.80 6.23
CA ALA A 77 -5.49 -9.63 7.58
C ALA A 77 -4.53 -10.26 8.57
N ARG A 78 -4.05 -9.49 9.55
CA ARG A 78 -3.01 -9.94 10.51
C ARG A 78 -1.76 -10.49 9.82
N THR A 79 -1.47 -10.02 8.60
CA THR A 79 -0.28 -10.38 7.83
C THR A 79 0.92 -9.59 8.36
N THR A 80 2.07 -10.25 8.48
CA THR A 80 3.34 -9.59 8.83
C THR A 80 4.07 -9.20 7.55
N MET A 81 4.54 -7.95 7.47
CA MET A 81 5.26 -7.40 6.31
C MET A 81 6.53 -6.66 6.75
N TRP A 82 7.10 -7.03 7.88
CA TRP A 82 8.29 -6.37 8.42
C TRP A 82 9.48 -6.51 7.49
N HIS A 83 10.20 -5.42 7.26
CA HIS A 83 11.36 -5.31 6.36
C HIS A 83 11.10 -5.67 4.88
N SER A 84 9.88 -6.04 4.52
CA SER A 84 9.54 -6.35 3.13
C SER A 84 9.68 -5.13 2.23
N SER A 85 9.91 -5.38 0.94
CA SER A 85 10.05 -4.33 -0.07
C SER A 85 9.18 -4.58 -1.29
N PHE A 86 8.44 -3.56 -1.72
CA PHE A 86 7.61 -3.59 -2.93
C PHE A 86 8.04 -2.47 -3.87
N ARG A 87 8.48 -2.84 -5.08
CA ARG A 87 8.94 -1.89 -6.09
C ARG A 87 8.16 -2.05 -7.38
N SER A 88 7.65 -0.94 -7.90
CA SER A 88 6.80 -0.91 -9.10
C SER A 88 5.66 -1.93 -9.05
N CYS A 89 5.10 -2.14 -7.85
CA CYS A 89 4.05 -3.13 -7.58
C CYS A 89 2.66 -2.50 -7.61
N SER A 90 1.63 -3.34 -7.73
CA SER A 90 0.23 -2.92 -7.59
C SER A 90 -0.42 -3.62 -6.40
N MET A 91 -1.15 -2.87 -5.58
CA MET A 91 -1.98 -3.33 -4.47
C MET A 91 -3.46 -3.01 -4.72
N LEU A 92 -3.84 -2.91 -6.00
CA LEU A 92 -5.13 -2.36 -6.41
C LEU A 92 -6.30 -3.08 -5.74
N GLY A 93 -7.15 -2.33 -5.05
CA GLY A 93 -8.35 -2.86 -4.40
C GLY A 93 -8.10 -3.82 -3.24
N SER A 94 -6.84 -4.05 -2.85
CA SER A 94 -6.51 -4.97 -1.77
C SER A 94 -6.88 -4.38 -0.41
N ILE A 95 -7.20 -5.27 0.53
CA ILE A 95 -7.68 -4.90 1.86
C ILE A 95 -6.59 -5.26 2.88
N PHE A 96 -6.32 -4.35 3.81
CA PHE A 96 -5.34 -4.50 4.87
C PHE A 96 -6.03 -4.30 6.23
N VAL A 97 -6.02 -5.32 7.08
CA VAL A 97 -6.66 -5.31 8.40
C VAL A 97 -5.65 -5.79 9.43
N GLU A 98 -5.31 -4.95 10.41
CA GLU A 98 -4.40 -5.32 11.51
C GLU A 98 -3.03 -5.87 11.03
N CYS A 99 -2.56 -5.42 9.86
CA CYS A 99 -1.26 -5.85 9.33
C CYS A 99 -0.11 -5.17 10.05
N GLN A 100 1.01 -5.88 10.14
CA GLN A 100 2.25 -5.35 10.70
C GLN A 100 3.15 -4.84 9.56
N MET A 101 3.00 -3.57 9.19
CA MET A 101 3.61 -2.99 7.98
C MET A 101 4.84 -2.12 8.27
N ARG A 102 5.48 -2.21 9.44
CA ARG A 102 6.59 -1.31 9.80
C ARG A 102 7.79 -2.05 10.37
N PRO A 103 9.00 -1.81 9.83
CA PRO A 103 9.29 -0.98 8.63
C PRO A 103 8.86 -1.71 7.35
N LEU A 104 8.42 -0.96 6.35
CA LEU A 104 8.07 -1.42 4.99
C LEU A 104 8.75 -0.48 4.01
N VAL A 105 9.28 -1.04 2.92
CA VAL A 105 9.86 -0.23 1.83
C VAL A 105 8.92 -0.29 0.63
N VAL A 106 8.45 0.86 0.17
CA VAL A 106 7.65 0.97 -1.05
C VAL A 106 8.26 1.99 -2.00
N GLU A 107 8.32 1.64 -3.27
CA GLU A 107 8.80 2.50 -4.35
C GLU A 107 7.86 2.32 -5.55
N GLU A 108 7.24 3.41 -6.00
CA GLU A 108 6.30 3.40 -7.12
C GLU A 108 5.15 2.38 -6.98
N VAL A 109 4.60 2.22 -5.77
CA VAL A 109 3.51 1.26 -5.51
C VAL A 109 2.15 1.90 -5.73
N ASP A 110 1.27 1.17 -6.44
CA ASP A 110 -0.10 1.58 -6.71
C ASP A 110 -1.09 0.98 -5.70
N PHE A 111 -1.49 1.76 -4.69
CA PHE A 111 -2.54 1.45 -3.71
C PHE A 111 -3.92 1.99 -4.11
N THR A 112 -4.18 2.22 -5.40
CA THR A 112 -5.50 2.67 -5.86
C THR A 112 -6.61 1.72 -5.38
N LEU A 113 -7.69 2.27 -4.83
CA LEU A 113 -8.82 1.53 -4.23
C LEU A 113 -8.48 0.63 -3.03
N ALA A 114 -7.23 0.62 -2.54
CA ALA A 114 -6.85 -0.21 -1.41
C ALA A 114 -7.53 0.28 -0.12
N SER A 115 -7.84 -0.65 0.79
CA SER A 115 -8.42 -0.33 2.09
C SER A 115 -7.41 -0.55 3.21
N MET A 116 -6.94 0.54 3.80
CA MET A 116 -5.95 0.58 4.89
C MET A 116 -6.47 1.38 6.09
N GLY A 117 -7.79 1.31 6.34
CA GLY A 117 -8.41 2.01 7.46
C GLY A 117 -7.83 1.58 8.80
N GLY A 118 -7.47 2.54 9.65
CA GLY A 118 -6.83 2.29 10.95
C GLY A 118 -5.40 1.76 10.88
N ALA A 119 -4.79 1.64 9.69
CA ALA A 119 -3.45 1.11 9.54
C ALA A 119 -2.39 2.00 10.19
N ASP A 120 -1.36 1.37 10.77
CA ASP A 120 -0.20 2.06 11.33
C ASP A 120 0.89 2.22 10.27
N LEU A 121 0.90 3.38 9.61
CA LEU A 121 1.79 3.73 8.49
C LEU A 121 2.82 4.81 8.89
N ARG A 122 3.06 4.97 10.19
CA ARG A 122 3.92 6.03 10.74
C ARG A 122 5.35 5.94 10.23
N GLY A 123 5.87 7.07 9.75
CA GLY A 123 7.27 7.22 9.33
C GLY A 123 7.63 6.50 8.04
N LEU A 124 6.68 5.86 7.36
CA LEU A 124 6.92 5.23 6.07
C LEU A 124 7.13 6.30 4.99
N ASP A 125 7.96 5.95 4.00
CA ASP A 125 8.14 6.75 2.80
C ASP A 125 7.26 6.19 1.68
N PHE A 126 6.32 7.00 1.23
CA PHE A 126 5.39 6.71 0.14
C PHE A 126 5.66 7.60 -1.08
N THR A 127 6.83 8.23 -1.18
CA THR A 127 7.15 9.11 -2.30
C THR A 127 6.83 8.44 -3.64
N ASP A 128 6.12 9.18 -4.50
CA ASP A 128 5.67 8.75 -5.83
C ASP A 128 4.70 7.54 -5.86
N CYS A 129 4.17 7.09 -4.71
CA CYS A 129 3.11 6.09 -4.65
C CYS A 129 1.72 6.69 -5.00
N ARG A 130 0.76 5.82 -5.32
CA ARG A 130 -0.63 6.20 -5.64
C ARG A 130 -1.61 5.66 -4.61
N PHE A 131 -2.49 6.50 -4.10
CA PHE A 131 -3.54 6.17 -3.14
C PHE A 131 -4.91 6.67 -3.63
N ARG A 132 -5.12 6.70 -4.95
CA ARG A 132 -6.37 7.20 -5.54
C ARG A 132 -7.54 6.36 -5.03
N GLU A 133 -8.57 7.03 -4.54
CA GLU A 133 -9.79 6.37 -4.03
C GLU A 133 -9.51 5.34 -2.91
N ALA A 134 -8.34 5.39 -2.28
CA ALA A 134 -8.00 4.50 -1.18
C ALA A 134 -8.80 4.85 0.08
N ASN A 135 -9.10 3.84 0.90
CA ASN A 135 -9.68 4.05 2.22
C ASN A 135 -8.58 4.15 3.27
N LEU A 136 -8.34 5.38 3.76
CA LEU A 136 -7.37 5.73 4.80
C LEU A 136 -8.07 6.27 6.07
N VAL A 137 -9.35 5.95 6.26
CA VAL A 137 -10.11 6.34 7.45
C VAL A 137 -9.37 5.90 8.70
N GLN A 138 -9.11 6.82 9.63
CA GLN A 138 -8.39 6.58 10.89
C GLN A 138 -6.94 6.05 10.75
N ALA A 139 -6.37 6.05 9.54
CA ALA A 139 -4.97 5.64 9.36
C ALA A 139 -3.99 6.59 10.05
N ASP A 140 -2.89 6.04 10.56
CA ASP A 140 -1.84 6.77 11.25
C ASP A 140 -0.61 6.95 10.36
N LEU A 141 -0.48 8.14 9.76
CA LEU A 141 0.60 8.53 8.85
C LEU A 141 1.54 9.57 9.50
N ARG A 142 1.59 9.62 10.85
CA ARG A 142 2.47 10.57 11.54
C ARG A 142 3.92 10.39 11.12
N GLY A 143 4.56 11.49 10.75
CA GLY A 143 5.95 11.51 10.27
C GLY A 143 6.18 10.83 8.92
N ALA A 144 5.15 10.37 8.21
CA ALA A 144 5.30 9.75 6.90
C ALA A 144 5.77 10.76 5.83
N VAL A 145 6.45 10.27 4.81
CA VAL A 145 6.83 11.07 3.63
C VAL A 145 5.83 10.75 2.52
N LEU A 146 5.08 11.76 2.09
CA LEU A 146 3.97 11.66 1.12
C LEU A 146 4.22 12.59 -0.06
N ARG A 147 5.48 12.73 -0.48
CA ARG A 147 5.85 13.66 -1.54
C ARG A 147 5.36 13.17 -2.88
N SER A 148 4.77 14.09 -3.65
CA SER A 148 4.21 13.77 -4.98
C SER A 148 3.15 12.66 -4.98
N VAL A 149 2.64 12.26 -3.81
CA VAL A 149 1.65 11.19 -3.68
C VAL A 149 0.30 11.66 -4.23
N ASN A 150 -0.38 10.79 -4.97
CA ASN A 150 -1.75 11.06 -5.42
C ASN A 150 -2.77 10.43 -4.45
N LEU A 151 -3.47 11.27 -3.69
CA LEU A 151 -4.55 10.93 -2.75
C LEU A 151 -5.93 11.38 -3.26
N SER A 152 -6.09 11.68 -4.55
CA SER A 152 -7.39 12.11 -5.10
C SER A 152 -8.47 11.05 -4.88
N GLY A 153 -9.62 11.46 -4.37
CA GLY A 153 -10.74 10.60 -4.00
C GLY A 153 -10.52 9.75 -2.75
N ALA A 154 -9.37 9.84 -2.07
CA ALA A 154 -9.11 9.04 -0.89
C ALA A 154 -10.06 9.41 0.27
N ARG A 155 -10.53 8.41 1.00
CA ARG A 155 -11.30 8.59 2.23
C ARG A 155 -10.34 8.78 3.39
N VAL A 156 -10.38 9.95 4.03
CA VAL A 156 -9.34 10.41 4.96
C VAL A 156 -9.92 10.89 6.30
N GLU A 157 -11.14 10.45 6.63
CA GLU A 157 -11.80 10.82 7.86
C GLU A 157 -10.97 10.39 9.08
N ALA A 158 -10.65 11.35 9.96
CA ALA A 158 -9.81 11.16 11.14
C ALA A 158 -8.39 10.63 10.84
N ILE A 159 -7.86 10.85 9.63
CA ILE A 159 -6.47 10.54 9.30
C ILE A 159 -5.51 11.40 10.15
N ARG A 160 -4.38 10.80 10.53
CA ARG A 160 -3.35 11.44 11.36
C ARG A 160 -2.11 11.71 10.52
N LEU A 161 -1.81 12.99 10.30
CA LEU A 161 -0.70 13.44 9.46
C LEU A 161 0.30 14.29 10.25
N GLU A 162 0.27 14.27 11.58
CA GLU A 162 1.15 15.10 12.39
C GLU A 162 2.63 14.85 12.04
N GLY A 163 3.35 15.91 11.66
CA GLY A 163 4.75 15.85 11.23
C GLY A 163 5.02 15.21 9.87
N ALA A 164 3.98 14.85 9.10
CA ALA A 164 4.14 14.29 7.76
C ALA A 164 4.66 15.31 6.75
N ASP A 165 5.22 14.83 5.64
CA ASP A 165 5.68 15.67 4.53
C ASP A 165 4.79 15.49 3.30
N LEU A 166 3.82 16.38 3.12
CA LEU A 166 2.83 16.36 2.04
C LEU A 166 3.28 17.16 0.81
N ARG A 167 4.51 17.68 0.75
CA ARG A 167 4.89 18.59 -0.35
C ARG A 167 4.76 17.92 -1.72
N GLY A 168 4.06 18.57 -2.63
CA GLY A 168 3.73 18.04 -3.96
C GLY A 168 2.61 16.99 -3.99
N ALA A 169 2.07 16.57 -2.83
CA ALA A 169 0.95 15.65 -2.78
C ALA A 169 -0.30 16.25 -3.44
N HIS A 170 -0.98 15.44 -4.25
CA HIS A 170 -2.29 15.74 -4.81
C HIS A 170 -3.37 15.26 -3.85
N VAL A 171 -4.13 16.19 -3.27
CA VAL A 171 -5.13 15.91 -2.24
C VAL A 171 -6.42 16.66 -2.54
N ASP A 172 -7.55 16.09 -2.15
CA ASP A 172 -8.84 16.76 -2.26
C ASP A 172 -9.05 17.78 -1.13
N PRO A 173 -9.89 18.82 -1.31
CA PRO A 173 -10.13 19.83 -0.28
C PRO A 173 -10.57 19.26 1.08
N GLY A 174 -11.28 18.13 1.08
CA GLY A 174 -11.73 17.45 2.29
C GLY A 174 -10.59 16.97 3.20
N LEU A 175 -9.38 16.73 2.67
CA LEU A 175 -8.23 16.38 3.50
C LEU A 175 -7.87 17.52 4.46
N TRP A 176 -7.93 18.76 4.00
CA TRP A 176 -7.53 19.92 4.81
C TRP A 176 -8.41 20.13 6.03
N THR A 177 -9.68 19.72 5.97
CA THR A 177 -10.64 19.88 7.07
C THR A 177 -10.79 18.62 7.93
N ALA A 178 -10.51 17.43 7.38
CA ALA A 178 -10.68 16.16 8.09
C ALA A 178 -9.41 15.67 8.82
N ALA A 179 -8.22 16.06 8.35
CA ALA A 179 -6.96 15.55 8.86
C ALA A 179 -6.43 16.29 10.10
N LYS A 180 -5.69 15.57 10.94
CA LYS A 180 -4.83 16.22 11.96
C LYS A 180 -3.49 16.59 11.34
N LEU A 181 -3.22 17.89 11.25
CA LEU A 181 -2.12 18.43 10.43
C LEU A 181 -0.98 19.08 11.24
N ASP A 182 -0.90 18.90 12.56
CA ASP A 182 0.12 19.54 13.39
C ASP A 182 1.54 19.30 12.87
N LYS A 183 2.28 20.39 12.58
CA LYS A 183 3.66 20.34 12.04
C LYS A 183 3.81 19.65 10.67
N THR A 184 2.71 19.41 9.97
CA THR A 184 2.74 18.86 8.61
C THR A 184 3.43 19.85 7.68
N ARG A 185 4.28 19.34 6.79
CA ARG A 185 5.02 20.14 5.82
C ARG A 185 4.24 20.17 4.52
N VAL A 186 3.96 21.37 4.02
CA VAL A 186 3.21 21.60 2.78
C VAL A 186 3.92 22.66 1.93
N GLU A 187 3.59 22.72 0.64
CA GLU A 187 4.04 23.79 -0.26
C GLU A 187 3.14 25.03 -0.14
N LEU A 188 3.57 26.15 -0.72
CA LEU A 188 2.82 27.41 -0.69
C LEU A 188 1.42 27.24 -1.30
N THR A 189 1.31 26.54 -2.43
CA THR A 189 0.04 26.27 -3.12
C THR A 189 -0.91 25.43 -2.26
N GLN A 190 -0.38 24.46 -1.53
CA GLN A 190 -1.14 23.65 -0.58
C GLN A 190 -1.57 24.44 0.65
N ALA A 191 -0.74 25.37 1.14
CA ALA A 191 -1.12 26.29 2.21
C ALA A 191 -2.27 27.22 1.79
N VAL A 192 -2.27 27.69 0.53
CA VAL A 192 -3.41 28.42 -0.06
C VAL A 192 -4.65 27.54 -0.12
N ALA A 193 -4.52 26.30 -0.60
CA ALA A 193 -5.64 25.36 -0.65
C ALA A 193 -6.22 25.06 0.76
N TYR A 194 -5.36 24.95 1.77
CA TYR A 194 -5.77 24.81 3.16
C TYR A 194 -6.58 26.03 3.64
N ALA A 195 -6.11 27.26 3.37
CA ALA A 195 -6.83 28.47 3.74
C ALA A 195 -8.22 28.52 3.07
N VAL A 196 -8.30 28.21 1.78
CA VAL A 196 -9.56 28.13 1.03
C VAL A 196 -10.50 27.07 1.59
N ALA A 197 -9.98 25.90 1.95
CA ALA A 197 -10.78 24.83 2.56
C ALA A 197 -11.37 25.23 3.93
N HIS A 198 -10.78 26.23 4.59
CA HIS A 198 -11.28 26.81 5.85
C HIS A 198 -12.10 28.09 5.64
N GLY A 199 -12.51 28.39 4.41
CA GLY A 199 -13.44 29.47 4.09
C GLY A 199 -12.79 30.83 3.83
N LEU A 200 -11.46 30.89 3.69
CA LEU A 200 -10.80 32.13 3.26
C LEU A 200 -10.90 32.29 1.73
N THR A 201 -11.12 33.53 1.29
CA THR A 201 -10.86 33.93 -0.10
C THR A 201 -9.41 34.41 -0.18
N VAL A 202 -8.60 33.80 -1.05
CA VAL A 202 -7.19 34.18 -1.24
C VAL A 202 -7.05 34.96 -2.53
N GLU A 203 -6.47 36.15 -2.45
CA GLU A 203 -6.17 37.05 -3.57
C GLU A 203 -4.65 37.07 -3.86
N PRO A 204 -4.22 37.43 -5.08
CA PRO A 204 -2.82 37.38 -5.52
C PRO A 204 -1.85 38.28 -4.75
#